data_AF-A0A3D4JV75-F1
#
_entry.id   AF-A0A3D4JV75-F1
#
_cell.length_a   1.000
_cell.length_b   1.000
_cell.length_c   1.000
_cell.angle_alpha   90.00
_cell.angle_beta   90.00
_cell.angle_gamma   90.00
#
_symmetry.space_group_name_H-M   'P 1'
#
loop_
_entity.id
_entity.type
_entity.pdbx_description
1 polymer ?
#
loop_
_entity_poly.entity_id
_entity_poly.type
_entity_poly.pdbx_seq_one_letter_code
_entity_poly.pdbx_strand_id
1 'polypeptide(L)'
;MLLNKRISVWYFVKQIKFQIVLIVSFAFLIGFLDDIDFLKKITIPLSIPALLGTAVSLLLAFRTAQSYERWWEARTVWGAIVNDSRSFMRLIKQFFPNSENDTSEFAERHIIWLNALGESLRKVPFSIRVREYLESQNINALNIPNALLDKHSDHLRKLAEQENLSEYKLVQMNDMVIRFCDSMGKCERLKNTVFPRAYSILLHTLIYVFAFLLPFGLEDSQLGVEIATTIIVPVIFIAIEKTAIIMQDPFENTPVDT
;
A
#
# COMPACT_ATOMS: atom_id res chain seq x y z
N MET A 1 -8.12 11.44 -3.58
CA MET A 1 -7.73 10.03 -3.42
C MET A 1 -8.11 9.55 -2.02
N LEU A 2 -9.41 9.32 -1.87
CA LEU A 2 -10.02 8.18 -1.19
C LEU A 2 -11.13 7.85 -2.19
N LEU A 3 -10.99 6.75 -2.93
CA LEU A 3 -12.11 6.35 -3.78
C LEU A 3 -13.22 5.98 -2.81
N ASN A 4 -14.29 6.77 -2.75
CA ASN A 4 -15.54 6.42 -2.06
C ASN A 4 -16.26 5.27 -2.81
N LYS A 5 -15.48 4.34 -3.37
CA LYS A 5 -15.96 3.11 -3.97
C LYS A 5 -16.27 2.18 -2.82
N ARG A 6 -17.53 1.77 -2.75
CA ARG A 6 -17.94 0.69 -1.85
C ARG A 6 -17.14 -0.56 -2.22
N ILE A 7 -16.09 -0.86 -1.46
CA ILE A 7 -15.37 -2.12 -1.62
C ILE A 7 -16.32 -3.21 -1.12
N SER A 8 -16.73 -4.09 -2.03
CA SER A 8 -17.62 -5.18 -1.68
C SER A 8 -16.92 -6.16 -0.75
N VAL A 9 -17.62 -6.70 0.25
CA VAL A 9 -17.12 -7.81 1.08
C VAL A 9 -16.66 -8.98 0.21
N TRP A 10 -17.33 -9.19 -0.94
CA TRP A 10 -16.97 -10.21 -1.93
C TRP A 10 -15.57 -10.04 -2.52
N TYR A 11 -15.03 -8.82 -2.59
CA TYR A 11 -13.65 -8.59 -3.00
C TYR A 11 -12.67 -9.27 -2.03
N PHE A 12 -12.87 -9.07 -0.73
CA PHE A 12 -12.04 -9.68 0.31
C PHE A 12 -12.22 -11.20 0.36
N VAL A 13 -13.46 -11.70 0.27
CA VAL A 13 -13.72 -13.15 0.23
C VAL A 13 -13.01 -13.80 -0.95
N LYS A 14 -13.02 -13.18 -2.14
CA LYS A 14 -12.32 -13.70 -3.33
C LYS A 14 -10.80 -13.80 -3.11
N GLN A 15 -10.23 -12.90 -2.32
CA GLN A 15 -8.79 -12.85 -2.00
C GLN A 15 -8.35 -13.97 -1.06
N ILE A 16 -9.25 -14.51 -0.23
CA ILE A 16 -8.98 -15.60 0.73
C ILE A 16 -9.75 -16.90 0.42
N LYS A 17 -10.31 -17.03 -0.78
CA LYS A 17 -11.21 -18.13 -1.14
C LYS A 17 -10.59 -19.52 -0.95
N PHE A 18 -9.30 -19.67 -1.24
CA PHE A 18 -8.61 -20.96 -1.14
C PHE A 18 -8.44 -21.35 0.33
N GLN A 19 -8.09 -20.39 1.18
CA GLN A 19 -7.97 -20.56 2.62
C GLN A 19 -9.33 -20.89 3.25
N ILE A 20 -10.40 -20.20 2.84
CA ILE A 20 -11.76 -20.52 3.30
C ILE A 20 -12.11 -21.96 2.94
N VAL A 21 -11.91 -22.38 1.70
CA VAL A 21 -12.20 -23.76 1.27
C VAL A 21 -11.39 -24.76 2.10
N LEU A 22 -10.10 -24.51 2.32
CA LEU A 22 -9.24 -25.38 3.13
C LEU A 22 -9.74 -25.50 4.57
N ILE A 23 -10.04 -24.38 5.23
CA ILE A 23 -10.53 -24.36 6.62
C ILE A 23 -11.91 -25.04 6.73
N VAL A 24 -12.82 -24.78 5.78
CA VAL A 24 -14.14 -25.41 5.77
C VAL A 24 -14.02 -26.92 5.56
N SER A 25 -13.23 -27.36 4.58
CA SER A 25 -12.97 -28.78 4.35
C SER A 25 -12.35 -29.46 5.57
N PHE A 26 -11.39 -28.80 6.24
CA PHE A 26 -10.77 -29.29 7.45
C PHE A 26 -11.77 -29.39 8.62
N ALA A 27 -12.59 -28.37 8.84
CA ALA A 27 -13.57 -28.35 9.93
C ALA A 27 -14.62 -29.46 9.78
N PHE A 28 -15.15 -29.67 8.56
CA PHE A 28 -16.05 -30.78 8.30
C PHE A 28 -15.35 -32.13 8.46
N LEU A 29 -14.12 -32.27 7.95
CA LEU A 29 -13.35 -33.49 8.09
C LEU A 29 -13.15 -33.86 9.57
N ILE A 30 -12.66 -32.92 10.38
CA ILE A 30 -12.44 -33.18 11.81
C ILE A 30 -13.75 -33.43 12.55
N GLY A 31 -14.78 -32.61 12.35
CA GLY A 31 -16.06 -32.80 13.04
C GLY A 31 -16.70 -34.17 12.75
N PHE A 32 -16.59 -34.70 11.51
CA PHE A 32 -17.07 -36.06 11.21
C PHE A 32 -16.14 -37.16 11.71
N LEU A 33 -14.83 -36.90 11.81
CA LEU A 33 -13.86 -37.86 12.32
C LEU A 33 -13.86 -37.91 13.86
N ASP A 34 -14.37 -36.89 14.54
CA ASP A 34 -14.40 -36.82 16.00
C ASP A 34 -15.27 -37.91 16.63
N ASP A 35 -16.29 -38.37 15.90
CA ASP A 35 -17.11 -39.54 16.26
C ASP A 35 -16.32 -40.87 16.27
N ILE A 36 -15.07 -40.90 15.77
CA ILE A 36 -14.20 -42.08 15.81
C ILE A 36 -13.52 -42.18 17.17
N ASP A 37 -13.67 -43.33 17.83
CA ASP A 37 -13.15 -43.70 19.16
C ASP A 37 -11.67 -43.35 19.44
N PHE A 38 -10.85 -43.22 18.40
CA PHE A 38 -9.44 -42.82 18.52
C PHE A 38 -9.28 -41.30 18.73
N LEU A 39 -10.03 -40.49 17.98
CA LEU A 39 -9.91 -39.03 18.00
C LEU A 39 -10.58 -38.42 19.24
N LYS A 40 -11.69 -38.99 19.67
CA LYS A 40 -12.36 -38.66 20.93
C LYS A 40 -11.46 -38.79 22.17
N LYS A 41 -10.41 -39.60 22.11
CA LYS A 41 -9.41 -39.76 23.19
C LYS A 41 -8.33 -38.67 23.17
N ILE A 42 -8.18 -37.97 22.05
CA ILE A 42 -7.21 -36.88 21.89
C ILE A 42 -7.91 -35.57 22.27
N THR A 43 -7.94 -35.29 23.57
CA THR A 43 -8.42 -34.01 24.09
C THR A 43 -7.23 -33.13 24.47
N ILE A 44 -7.18 -31.93 23.89
CA ILE A 44 -6.17 -30.93 24.20
C ILE A 44 -6.80 -29.92 25.16
N PRO A 45 -6.14 -29.54 26.26
CA PRO A 45 -6.66 -28.49 27.13
C PRO A 45 -6.94 -27.20 26.33
N LEU A 46 -8.17 -26.67 26.42
CA LEU A 46 -8.60 -25.44 25.72
C LEU A 46 -7.66 -24.24 25.98
N SER A 47 -6.95 -24.25 27.11
CA SER A 47 -5.93 -23.25 27.44
C SER A 47 -4.80 -23.17 26.40
N ILE A 48 -4.47 -24.25 25.69
CA ILE A 48 -3.42 -24.27 24.66
C ILE A 48 -3.87 -23.52 23.39
N PRO A 49 -5.00 -23.86 22.72
CA PRO A 49 -5.55 -23.05 21.65
C PRO A 49 -5.81 -21.60 22.06
N ALA A 50 -6.31 -21.36 23.28
CA ALA A 50 -6.57 -20.00 23.78
C ALA A 50 -5.29 -19.15 23.91
N LEU A 51 -4.20 -19.73 24.43
CA LEU A 51 -2.90 -19.06 24.51
C LEU A 51 -2.36 -18.73 23.11
N LEU A 52 -2.41 -19.70 22.18
CA LEU A 52 -1.98 -19.49 20.80
C LEU A 52 -2.83 -18.44 20.09
N GLY A 53 -4.15 -18.47 20.25
CA GLY A 53 -5.07 -17.48 19.68
C GLY A 53 -4.79 -16.07 20.20
N THR A 54 -4.46 -15.95 21.49
CA THR A 54 -4.06 -14.66 22.10
C THR A 54 -2.74 -14.16 21.50
N ALA A 55 -1.74 -15.03 21.37
CA ALA A 55 -0.46 -14.67 20.77
C ALA A 55 -0.61 -14.28 19.29
N VAL A 56 -1.40 -15.03 18.51
CA VAL A 56 -1.73 -14.72 17.12
C VAL A 56 -2.43 -13.38 17.01
N SER A 57 -3.45 -13.13 17.83
CA SER A 57 -4.20 -11.86 17.85
C SER A 57 -3.28 -10.67 18.11
N LEU A 58 -2.39 -10.77 19.10
CA LEU A 58 -1.44 -9.71 19.43
C LEU A 58 -0.45 -9.43 18.29
N LEU A 59 0.17 -10.47 17.74
CA LEU A 59 1.09 -10.33 16.61
C LEU A 59 0.38 -9.73 15.39
N LEU A 60 -0.88 -10.13 15.15
CA LEU A 60 -1.68 -9.64 14.05
C LEU A 60 -2.06 -8.17 14.22
N ALA A 61 -2.33 -7.74 15.46
CA ALA A 61 -2.56 -6.33 15.78
C ALA A 61 -1.32 -5.48 15.46
N PHE A 62 -0.12 -5.92 15.88
CA PHE A 62 1.13 -5.22 15.54
C PHE A 62 1.37 -5.17 14.03
N ARG A 63 1.15 -6.28 13.32
CA ARG A 63 1.27 -6.30 11.85
C ARG A 63 0.34 -5.31 11.17
N THR A 64 -0.91 -5.29 11.62
CA THR A 64 -1.96 -4.42 11.06
C THR A 64 -1.61 -2.96 11.29
N ALA A 65 -1.14 -2.61 12.50
CA ALA A 65 -0.69 -1.27 12.83
C ALA A 65 0.47 -0.81 11.92
N GLN A 66 1.52 -1.63 11.77
CA GLN A 66 2.67 -1.30 10.91
C GLN A 66 2.28 -1.17 9.43
N SER A 67 1.38 -2.03 8.94
CA SER A 67 0.89 -1.96 7.56
C SER A 67 0.05 -0.70 7.33
N TYR A 68 -0.77 -0.32 8.32
CA TYR A 68 -1.54 0.92 8.29
C TYR A 68 -0.64 2.16 8.31
N GLU A 69 0.40 2.19 9.14
CA GLU A 69 1.38 3.29 9.16
C GLU A 69 2.03 3.50 7.79
N ARG A 70 2.45 2.43 7.12
CA ARG A 70 3.04 2.50 5.77
C ARG A 70 2.04 3.02 4.72
N TRP A 71 0.79 2.56 4.79
CA TRP A 71 -0.29 3.07 3.94
C TRP A 71 -0.56 4.57 4.18
N TRP A 72 -0.61 4.97 5.45
CA TRP A 72 -0.83 6.35 5.85
C TRP A 72 0.34 7.27 5.47
N GLU A 73 1.58 6.77 5.55
CA GLU A 73 2.78 7.48 5.10
C GLU A 73 2.68 7.78 3.60
N ALA A 74 2.35 6.79 2.76
CA ALA A 74 2.13 7.01 1.32
C ALA A 74 1.09 8.10 1.06
N ARG A 75 -0.04 8.06 1.79
CA ARG A 75 -1.09 9.08 1.67
C ARG A 75 -0.64 10.47 2.08
N THR A 76 0.20 10.55 3.11
CA THR A 76 0.79 11.80 3.62
C THR A 76 1.76 12.39 2.60
N VAL A 77 2.62 11.57 2.00
CA VAL A 77 3.57 12.00 0.96
C VAL A 77 2.83 12.55 -0.27
N TRP A 78 1.79 11.86 -0.76
CA TRP A 78 0.96 12.39 -1.84
C TRP A 78 0.22 13.69 -1.45
N GLY A 79 -0.15 13.84 -0.18
CA GLY A 79 -0.70 15.09 0.35
C GLY A 79 0.31 16.25 0.30
N ALA A 80 1.57 15.98 0.67
CA ALA A 80 2.67 16.93 0.56
C ALA A 80 2.88 17.35 -0.90
N ILE A 81 2.97 16.39 -1.83
CA ILE A 81 3.09 16.65 -3.27
C ILE A 81 1.99 17.61 -3.75
N VAL A 82 0.73 17.39 -3.37
CA VAL A 82 -0.38 18.27 -3.77
C VAL A 82 -0.20 19.70 -3.23
N ASN A 83 0.20 19.85 -1.97
CA ASN A 83 0.40 21.17 -1.37
C ASN A 83 1.61 21.87 -1.99
N ASP A 84 2.72 21.16 -2.16
CA ASP A 84 3.92 21.69 -2.77
C ASP A 84 3.68 22.07 -4.24
N SER A 85 2.87 21.30 -4.98
CA SER A 85 2.47 21.64 -6.36
C SER A 85 1.78 23.01 -6.43
N ARG A 86 0.88 23.29 -5.48
CA ARG A 86 0.17 24.58 -5.40
C ARG A 86 1.11 25.71 -5.04
N SER A 87 2.03 25.48 -4.10
CA SER A 87 3.03 26.47 -3.70
C SER A 87 3.99 26.78 -4.85
N PHE A 88 4.48 25.75 -5.55
CA PHE A 88 5.33 25.89 -6.72
C PHE A 88 4.69 26.75 -7.80
N MET A 89 3.47 26.42 -8.23
CA MET A 89 2.78 27.22 -9.24
C MET A 89 2.43 28.63 -8.78
N ARG A 90 2.17 28.83 -7.49
CA ARG A 90 1.95 30.17 -6.93
C ARG A 90 3.22 31.01 -7.01
N LEU A 91 4.37 30.45 -6.66
CA LEU A 91 5.64 31.15 -6.72
C LEU A 91 6.04 31.45 -8.16
N ILE A 92 5.86 30.51 -9.10
CA ILE A 92 6.05 30.77 -10.55
C ILE A 92 5.29 32.03 -10.97
N LYS A 93 3.97 32.07 -10.70
CA LYS A 93 3.12 33.21 -11.09
C LYS A 93 3.50 34.52 -10.40
N GLN A 94 3.94 34.47 -9.14
CA GLN A 94 4.29 35.67 -8.38
C GLN A 94 5.67 36.22 -8.76
N PHE A 95 6.61 35.34 -9.09
CA PHE A 95 7.98 35.74 -9.39
C PHE A 95 8.20 36.04 -10.87
N PHE A 96 7.36 35.49 -11.74
CA PHE A 96 7.42 35.68 -13.19
C PHE A 96 6.06 36.14 -13.74
N PRO A 97 5.54 37.33 -13.34
CA PRO A 97 4.19 37.78 -13.68
C PRO A 97 3.97 38.02 -15.18
N ASN A 98 5.04 38.23 -15.96
CA ASN A 98 4.97 38.50 -17.39
C ASN A 98 5.32 37.28 -18.27
N SER A 99 5.58 36.12 -17.66
CA SER A 99 6.07 34.91 -18.34
C SER A 99 4.96 33.85 -18.42
N GLU A 100 3.84 34.19 -19.07
CA GLU A 100 2.64 33.33 -19.14
C GLU A 100 2.91 32.01 -19.89
N ASN A 101 3.72 32.04 -20.95
CA ASN A 101 4.10 30.85 -21.70
C ASN A 101 4.91 29.89 -20.82
N ASP A 102 5.93 30.39 -20.12
CA ASP A 102 6.76 29.60 -19.21
C ASP A 102 5.92 29.03 -18.06
N THR A 103 5.01 29.84 -17.50
CA THR A 103 4.06 29.39 -16.47
C THR A 103 3.22 28.20 -16.95
N SER A 104 2.77 28.24 -18.20
CA SER A 104 1.99 27.16 -18.81
C SER A 104 2.84 25.90 -19.03
N GLU A 105 4.10 26.06 -19.47
CA GLU A 105 5.04 24.95 -19.63
C GLU A 105 5.38 24.30 -18.27
N PHE A 106 5.59 25.09 -17.22
CA PHE A 106 5.78 24.60 -15.86
C PHE A 106 4.57 23.79 -15.39
N ALA A 107 3.35 24.28 -15.62
CA ALA A 107 2.14 23.58 -15.25
C ALA A 107 1.99 22.26 -16.01
N GLU A 108 2.22 22.27 -17.32
CA GLU A 108 2.15 21.06 -18.15
C GLU A 108 3.17 20.02 -17.71
N ARG A 109 4.46 20.39 -17.63
CA ARG A 109 5.52 19.48 -17.20
C ARG A 109 5.25 18.92 -15.81
N HIS A 110 4.72 19.72 -14.90
CA HIS A 110 4.39 19.26 -13.55
C HIS A 110 3.25 18.24 -13.55
N ILE A 111 2.24 18.41 -14.41
CA ILE A 111 1.19 17.40 -14.62
C ILE A 111 1.77 16.11 -15.21
N ILE A 112 2.69 16.22 -16.16
CA ILE A 112 3.41 15.07 -16.73
C ILE A 112 4.22 14.35 -15.65
N TRP A 113 4.92 15.09 -14.79
CA TRP A 113 5.67 14.53 -13.67
C TRP A 113 4.77 13.76 -12.69
N LEU A 114 3.60 14.32 -12.34
CA LEU A 114 2.63 13.63 -11.47
C LEU A 114 2.15 12.29 -12.06
N ASN A 115 1.85 12.27 -13.37
CA ASN A 115 1.44 11.05 -14.07
C ASN A 115 2.61 10.06 -14.15
N ALA A 116 3.78 10.50 -14.59
CA ALA A 116 4.97 9.66 -14.71
C ALA A 116 5.39 9.06 -13.36
N LEU A 117 5.33 9.82 -12.27
CA LEU A 117 5.59 9.31 -10.92
C LEU A 117 4.58 8.24 -10.53
N GLY A 118 3.28 8.53 -10.70
CA GLY A 118 2.21 7.59 -10.38
C GLY A 118 2.28 6.30 -11.21
N GLU A 119 2.63 6.38 -12.48
CA GLU A 119 2.78 5.25 -13.40
C GLU A 119 4.05 4.43 -13.07
N SER A 120 5.16 5.10 -12.75
CA SER A 120 6.42 4.46 -12.34
C SER A 120 6.25 3.65 -11.04
N LEU A 121 5.60 4.24 -10.02
CA LEU A 121 5.35 3.56 -8.74
C LEU A 121 4.44 2.35 -8.91
N ARG A 122 3.50 2.41 -9.86
CA ARG A 122 2.58 1.31 -10.20
C ARG A 122 3.20 0.30 -11.16
N LYS A 123 4.40 0.54 -11.67
CA LYS A 123 5.11 -0.29 -12.67
C LYS A 123 4.26 -0.56 -13.91
N VAL A 124 3.49 0.43 -14.35
CA VAL A 124 2.69 0.36 -15.57
C VAL A 124 3.37 1.12 -16.71
N PRO A 125 3.12 0.76 -17.97
CA PRO A 125 3.59 1.55 -19.10
C PRO A 125 3.11 2.99 -19.03
N PHE A 126 3.96 3.94 -19.42
CA PHE A 126 3.60 5.34 -19.41
C PHE A 126 2.43 5.63 -20.35
N SER A 127 1.50 6.48 -19.90
CA SER A 127 0.35 6.89 -20.70
C SER A 127 0.79 7.61 -21.99
N ILE A 128 -0.11 7.67 -22.97
CA ILE A 128 0.15 8.34 -24.27
C ILE A 128 0.64 9.76 -24.02
N ARG A 129 -0.04 10.51 -23.16
CA ARG A 129 0.30 11.89 -22.81
C ARG A 129 1.72 12.03 -22.26
N VAL A 130 2.15 11.12 -21.39
CA VAL A 130 3.52 11.14 -20.85
C VAL A 130 4.52 10.84 -21.96
N ARG A 131 4.28 9.80 -22.77
CA ARG A 131 5.19 9.44 -23.87
C ARG A 131 5.35 10.54 -24.92
N GLU A 132 4.25 11.15 -25.37
CA GLU A 132 4.28 12.26 -26.33
C GLU A 132 5.08 13.45 -25.78
N TYR A 133 4.92 13.78 -24.49
CA TYR A 133 5.70 14.84 -23.87
C TYR A 133 7.20 14.50 -23.84
N LEU A 134 7.56 13.28 -23.43
CA LEU A 134 8.95 12.84 -23.38
C LEU A 134 9.62 12.87 -24.76
N GLU A 135 8.92 12.42 -25.80
CA GLU A 135 9.40 12.48 -27.19
C GLU A 135 9.58 13.92 -27.66
N SER A 136 8.59 14.80 -27.41
CA SER A 136 8.66 16.21 -27.82
C SER A 136 9.82 16.97 -27.16
N GLN A 137 10.17 16.60 -25.92
CA GLN A 137 11.24 17.23 -25.15
C GLN A 137 12.57 16.46 -25.24
N ASN A 138 12.61 15.38 -26.04
CA ASN A 138 13.75 14.48 -26.20
C ASN A 138 14.33 14.01 -24.84
N ILE A 139 13.45 13.58 -23.93
CA ILE A 139 13.81 13.09 -22.59
C ILE A 139 13.94 11.57 -22.65
N ASN A 140 15.16 11.08 -22.51
CA ASN A 140 15.46 9.65 -22.36
C ASN A 140 16.32 9.45 -21.11
N ALA A 141 15.75 8.83 -20.07
CA ALA A 141 16.42 8.59 -18.80
C ALA A 141 15.88 7.33 -18.12
N LEU A 142 16.69 6.74 -17.24
CA LEU A 142 16.28 5.57 -16.45
C LEU A 142 15.19 5.93 -15.43
N ASN A 143 15.37 7.06 -14.71
CA ASN A 143 14.37 7.61 -13.80
C ASN A 143 13.70 8.82 -14.47
N ILE A 144 12.63 8.56 -15.21
CA ILE A 144 11.86 9.58 -15.92
C ILE A 144 11.29 10.66 -14.98
N PRO A 145 10.64 10.32 -13.85
CA PRO A 145 10.21 11.33 -12.87
C PRO A 145 11.33 12.25 -12.42
N ASN A 146 12.53 11.73 -12.10
CA ASN A 146 13.65 12.59 -11.73
C ASN A 146 14.11 13.50 -12.88
N ALA A 147 14.21 12.96 -14.10
CA ALA A 147 14.61 13.73 -15.27
C ALA A 147 13.65 14.90 -15.56
N LEU A 148 12.36 14.74 -15.29
CA LEU A 148 11.38 15.84 -15.41
C LEU A 148 11.59 16.93 -14.35
N LEU A 149 12.00 16.58 -13.12
CA LEU A 149 12.40 17.55 -12.11
C LEU A 149 13.70 18.28 -12.48
N ASP A 150 14.66 17.58 -13.09
CA ASP A 150 15.88 18.22 -13.61
C ASP A 150 15.54 19.25 -14.69
N LYS A 151 14.57 18.95 -15.57
CA LYS A 151 14.05 19.93 -16.55
C LYS A 151 13.37 21.13 -15.90
N HIS A 152 12.71 20.95 -14.76
CA HIS A 152 12.21 22.10 -13.99
C HIS A 152 13.35 22.98 -13.49
N SER A 153 14.40 22.39 -12.91
CA SER A 153 15.58 23.12 -12.43
C SER A 153 16.30 23.88 -13.55
N ASP A 154 16.47 23.24 -14.71
CA ASP A 154 17.08 23.88 -15.89
C ASP A 154 16.25 25.04 -16.43
N HIS A 155 14.94 24.87 -16.52
CA HIS A 155 14.04 25.94 -16.95
C HIS A 155 14.08 27.10 -15.94
N LEU A 156 13.99 26.81 -14.64
CA LEU A 156 14.05 27.82 -13.57
C LEU A 156 15.35 28.64 -13.64
N ARG A 157 16.50 27.98 -13.82
CA ARG A 157 17.79 28.67 -13.95
C ARG A 157 17.77 29.67 -15.11
N LYS A 158 17.37 29.23 -16.31
CA LYS A 158 17.34 30.07 -17.51
C LYS A 158 16.38 31.25 -17.35
N LEU A 159 15.17 31.01 -16.85
CA LEU A 159 14.18 32.05 -16.67
C LEU A 159 14.60 33.06 -15.59
N ALA A 160 15.23 32.57 -14.50
CA ALA A 160 15.77 33.44 -13.46
C ALA A 160 16.90 34.34 -13.98
N GLU A 161 17.79 33.82 -14.83
CA GLU A 161 18.83 34.62 -15.50
C GLU A 161 18.23 35.68 -16.43
N GLN A 162 17.21 35.32 -17.21
CA GLN A 162 16.55 36.21 -18.17
C GLN A 162 15.76 37.35 -17.49
N GLU A 163 15.02 37.05 -16.43
CA GLU A 163 14.18 38.00 -15.70
C GLU A 163 14.95 38.70 -14.55
N ASN A 164 16.27 38.47 -14.45
CA ASN A 164 17.16 38.98 -13.41
C ASN A 164 16.59 38.76 -11.99
N LEU A 165 16.14 37.53 -11.73
CA LEU A 165 15.54 37.14 -10.46
C LEU A 165 16.59 37.16 -9.35
N SER A 166 16.23 37.68 -8.18
CA SER A 166 17.14 37.66 -7.03
C SER A 166 17.48 36.23 -6.58
N GLU A 167 18.71 36.04 -6.13
CA GLU A 167 19.21 34.74 -5.65
C GLU A 167 18.31 34.15 -4.55
N TYR A 168 17.79 34.97 -3.64
CA TYR A 168 16.86 34.52 -2.59
C TYR A 168 15.57 33.90 -3.13
N LYS A 169 15.00 34.47 -4.20
CA LYS A 169 13.80 33.92 -4.85
C LYS A 169 14.14 32.64 -5.61
N LEU A 170 15.31 32.57 -6.26
CA LEU A 170 15.78 31.37 -6.94
C LEU A 170 16.01 30.21 -5.96
N VAL A 171 16.60 30.47 -4.79
CA VAL A 171 16.75 29.48 -3.71
C VAL A 171 15.37 28.95 -3.28
N GLN A 172 14.42 29.84 -3.02
CA GLN A 172 13.06 29.44 -2.62
C GLN A 172 12.35 28.59 -3.70
N MET A 173 12.59 28.87 -4.97
CA MET A 173 12.07 28.08 -6.09
C MET A 173 12.73 26.70 -6.18
N ASN A 174 14.05 26.63 -6.03
CA ASN A 174 14.78 25.37 -6.01
C ASN A 174 14.37 24.49 -4.82
N ASP A 175 14.08 25.08 -3.66
CA ASP A 175 13.55 24.35 -2.51
C ASP A 175 12.23 23.62 -2.82
N MET A 176 11.41 24.15 -3.73
CA MET A 176 10.20 23.46 -4.17
C MET A 176 10.52 22.20 -4.97
N VAL A 177 11.50 22.27 -5.88
CA VAL A 177 11.95 21.13 -6.68
C VAL A 177 12.60 20.07 -5.80
N ILE A 178 13.39 20.49 -4.80
CA ILE A 178 13.97 19.59 -3.79
C ILE A 178 12.85 18.86 -3.03
N ARG A 179 11.80 19.55 -2.57
CA ARG A 179 10.67 18.91 -1.89
C ARG A 179 9.93 17.89 -2.76
N PHE A 180 9.82 18.12 -4.06
CA PHE A 180 9.27 17.12 -4.99
C PHE A 180 10.18 15.91 -5.10
N CYS A 181 11.50 16.12 -5.19
CA CYS A 181 12.48 15.04 -5.21
C CYS A 181 12.44 14.21 -3.91
N ASP A 182 12.40 14.86 -2.75
CA ASP A 182 12.28 14.19 -1.45
C ASP A 182 11.00 13.35 -1.35
N SER A 183 9.88 13.89 -1.82
CA SER A 183 8.60 13.19 -1.82
C SER A 183 8.61 12.00 -2.79
N MET A 184 9.21 12.16 -3.97
CA MET A 184 9.44 11.08 -4.92
C MET A 184 10.30 9.98 -4.30
N GLY A 185 11.44 10.31 -3.69
CA GLY A 185 12.32 9.35 -3.03
C GLY A 185 11.63 8.62 -1.87
N LYS A 186 10.75 9.31 -1.10
CA LYS A 186 9.90 8.66 -0.09
C LYS A 186 8.94 7.65 -0.72
N CYS A 187 8.27 8.00 -1.81
CA CYS A 187 7.39 7.08 -2.54
C CYS A 187 8.16 5.88 -3.11
N GLU A 188 9.35 6.09 -3.68
CA GLU A 188 10.20 5.03 -4.21
C GLU A 188 10.67 4.08 -3.09
N ARG A 189 11.09 4.61 -1.93
CA ARG A 189 11.42 3.82 -0.75
C ARG A 189 10.22 2.99 -0.30
N LEU A 190 9.04 3.60 -0.22
CA LEU A 190 7.80 2.91 0.15
C LEU A 190 7.45 1.80 -0.85
N LYS A 191 7.68 1.99 -2.15
CA LYS A 191 7.41 0.96 -3.16
C LYS A 191 8.44 -0.18 -3.14
N ASN A 192 9.72 0.15 -2.98
CA ASN A 192 10.82 -0.80 -3.20
C ASN A 192 11.27 -1.52 -1.92
N THR A 193 10.94 -1.00 -0.74
CA THR A 193 11.27 -1.64 0.53
C THR A 193 10.20 -2.67 0.89
N VAL A 194 10.54 -3.95 0.76
CA VAL A 194 9.62 -5.05 1.10
C VAL A 194 9.48 -5.22 2.61
N PHE A 195 8.26 -5.51 3.08
CA PHE A 195 8.04 -5.87 4.47
C PHE A 195 8.76 -7.19 4.82
N PRO A 196 9.32 -7.36 6.02
CA PRO A 196 10.02 -8.59 6.39
C PRO A 196 9.20 -9.86 6.15
N ARG A 197 9.62 -10.68 5.18
CA ARG A 197 8.91 -11.91 4.79
C ARG A 197 8.85 -12.94 5.90
N ALA A 198 9.90 -13.04 6.72
CA ALA A 198 9.95 -13.95 7.85
C ALA A 198 8.78 -13.73 8.82
N TYR A 199 8.44 -12.47 9.10
CA TYR A 199 7.32 -12.12 9.96
C TYR A 199 5.98 -12.55 9.35
N SER A 200 5.84 -12.39 8.03
CA SER A 200 4.64 -12.83 7.30
C SER A 200 4.46 -14.35 7.34
N ILE A 201 5.54 -15.11 7.14
CA ILE A 201 5.53 -16.58 7.18
C ILE A 201 5.21 -17.08 8.58
N LEU A 202 5.80 -16.47 9.61
CA LEU A 202 5.56 -16.83 11.01
C LEU A 202 4.07 -16.68 11.36
N LEU A 203 3.49 -15.52 11.08
CA LEU A 203 2.07 -15.26 11.37
C LEU A 203 1.14 -16.22 10.63
N HIS A 204 1.38 -16.43 9.34
CA HIS A 204 0.61 -17.37 8.54
C HIS A 204 0.66 -18.79 9.13
N THR A 205 1.86 -19.24 9.50
CA THR A 205 2.08 -20.56 10.12
C THR A 205 1.34 -20.69 11.45
N LEU A 206 1.43 -19.68 12.32
CA LEU A 206 0.77 -19.68 13.62
C LEU A 206 -0.77 -19.72 13.48
N ILE A 207 -1.33 -19.05 12.48
CA ILE A 207 -2.78 -19.10 12.21
C ILE A 207 -3.22 -20.52 11.85
N TYR A 208 -2.48 -21.26 11.01
CA TYR A 208 -2.84 -22.66 10.71
C TYR A 208 -2.59 -23.62 11.86
N VAL A 209 -1.52 -23.42 12.63
CA VAL A 209 -1.29 -24.22 13.84
C VAL A 209 -2.44 -24.00 14.83
N PHE A 210 -2.87 -22.76 15.03
CA PHE A 210 -4.05 -22.45 15.82
C PHE A 210 -5.32 -23.11 15.25
N ALA A 211 -5.58 -22.97 13.95
CA ALA A 211 -6.75 -23.55 13.29
C ALA A 211 -6.79 -25.08 13.41
N PHE A 212 -5.63 -25.73 13.34
CA PHE A 212 -5.50 -27.17 13.51
C PHE A 212 -5.78 -27.63 14.94
N LEU A 213 -5.29 -26.88 15.94
CA LEU A 213 -5.45 -27.25 17.36
C LEU A 213 -6.82 -26.90 17.94
N LEU A 214 -7.50 -25.89 17.37
CA LEU A 214 -8.77 -25.38 17.86
C LEU A 214 -9.84 -26.47 18.09
N PRO A 215 -10.18 -27.34 17.10
CA PRO A 215 -11.26 -28.32 17.29
C PRO A 215 -10.99 -29.29 18.46
N PHE A 216 -9.74 -29.72 18.65
CA PHE A 216 -9.35 -30.63 19.75
C PHE A 216 -9.45 -30.04 21.16
N GLY A 217 -9.69 -28.72 21.28
CA GLY A 217 -9.92 -28.05 22.54
C GLY A 217 -11.38 -27.67 22.80
N LEU A 218 -12.26 -27.88 21.81
CA LEU A 218 -13.70 -27.63 21.95
C LEU A 218 -14.39 -28.85 22.57
N GLU A 219 -15.58 -28.64 23.13
CA GLU A 219 -16.38 -29.75 23.68
C GLU A 219 -17.25 -30.39 22.59
N ASP A 220 -17.23 -31.72 22.51
CA ASP A 220 -17.95 -32.55 21.53
C ASP A 220 -19.48 -32.57 21.73
N SER A 221 -20.02 -31.74 22.64
CA SER A 221 -21.44 -31.80 23.02
C SER A 221 -22.39 -31.32 21.90
N GLN A 222 -21.89 -30.47 20.99
CA GLN A 222 -22.67 -29.91 19.88
C GLN A 222 -21.81 -29.77 18.62
N LEU A 223 -21.82 -30.82 17.78
CA LEU A 223 -21.11 -30.88 16.49
C LEU A 223 -21.27 -29.60 15.63
N GLY A 224 -22.48 -29.04 15.58
CA GLY A 224 -22.73 -27.82 14.80
C GLY A 224 -21.96 -26.60 15.31
N VAL A 225 -21.80 -26.45 16.63
CA VAL A 225 -21.07 -25.34 17.25
C VAL A 225 -19.57 -25.51 17.08
N GLU A 226 -19.07 -26.73 17.20
CA GLU A 226 -17.66 -27.07 16.99
C GLU A 226 -17.22 -26.75 15.56
N ILE A 227 -17.95 -27.25 14.55
CA ILE A 227 -17.69 -26.99 13.13
C ILE A 227 -17.76 -25.48 12.86
N ALA A 228 -18.80 -24.80 13.35
CA ALA A 228 -18.96 -23.36 13.15
C ALA A 228 -17.78 -22.56 13.74
N THR A 229 -17.33 -22.90 14.94
CA THR A 229 -16.22 -22.22 15.62
C THR A 229 -14.89 -22.47 14.91
N THR A 230 -14.66 -23.71 14.49
CA THR A 230 -13.47 -24.14 13.72
C THR A 230 -13.38 -23.48 12.35
N ILE A 231 -14.50 -23.02 11.80
CA ILE A 231 -14.54 -22.23 10.56
C ILE A 231 -14.36 -20.74 10.87
N ILE A 232 -15.23 -20.17 11.71
CA ILE A 232 -15.36 -18.72 11.87
C ILE A 232 -14.07 -18.10 12.44
N VAL A 233 -13.51 -18.69 13.50
CA VAL A 233 -12.38 -18.06 14.21
C VAL A 233 -11.12 -18.01 13.35
N PRO A 234 -10.66 -19.10 12.71
CA PRO A 234 -9.52 -19.04 11.80
C PRO A 234 -9.77 -18.14 10.58
N VAL A 235 -10.98 -18.16 10.00
CA VAL A 235 -11.30 -17.30 8.85
C VAL A 235 -11.19 -15.82 9.22
N ILE A 236 -11.59 -15.43 10.43
CA ILE A 236 -11.41 -14.05 10.93
C ILE A 236 -9.91 -13.70 11.00
N PHE A 237 -9.07 -14.55 11.57
CA PHE A 237 -7.62 -14.29 11.63
C PHE A 237 -7.00 -14.18 10.24
N ILE A 238 -7.38 -15.06 9.31
CA ILE A 238 -6.91 -15.02 7.91
C ILE A 238 -7.39 -13.73 7.21
N ALA A 239 -8.62 -13.29 7.46
CA ALA A 239 -9.15 -12.05 6.88
C ALA A 239 -8.40 -10.81 7.39
N ILE A 240 -8.10 -10.75 8.69
CA ILE A 240 -7.30 -9.66 9.26
C ILE A 240 -5.86 -9.71 8.71
N GLU A 241 -5.23 -10.89 8.63
CA GLU A 241 -3.90 -11.04 8.03
C GLU A 241 -3.88 -10.54 6.59
N LYS A 242 -4.87 -10.95 5.80
CA LYS A 242 -4.96 -10.51 4.40
C LYS A 242 -5.17 -9.00 4.29
N THR A 243 -5.93 -8.40 5.19
CA THR A 243 -6.13 -6.94 5.22
C THR A 243 -4.81 -6.22 5.49
N ALA A 244 -4.02 -6.69 6.46
CA ALA A 244 -2.69 -6.13 6.72
C ALA A 244 -1.76 -6.26 5.49
N ILE A 245 -1.72 -7.43 4.85
CA ILE A 245 -0.93 -7.66 3.62
C ILE A 245 -1.35 -6.71 2.51
N ILE A 246 -2.65 -6.47 2.34
CA ILE A 246 -3.15 -5.59 1.29
C ILE A 246 -2.77 -4.13 1.58
N MET A 247 -2.89 -3.66 2.84
CA MET A 247 -2.54 -2.28 3.21
C MET A 247 -1.05 -1.99 3.10
N GLN A 248 -0.20 -2.99 3.32
CA GLN A 248 1.25 -2.77 3.37
C GLN A 248 1.82 -2.24 2.04
N ASP A 249 1.17 -2.50 0.89
CA ASP A 249 1.70 -2.16 -0.44
C ASP A 249 0.74 -1.19 -1.17
N PRO A 250 0.92 0.15 -0.99
CA PRO A 250 -0.08 1.15 -1.39
C PRO A 250 -0.12 1.52 -2.89
N PHE A 251 0.72 0.87 -3.73
CA PHE A 251 0.92 1.22 -5.15
C PHE A 251 0.90 -0.02 -6.08
N GLU A 252 -0.05 -0.92 -5.92
CA GLU A 252 -0.18 -2.23 -6.62
C GLU A 252 -1.30 -2.29 -7.69
N ASN A 253 -1.89 -1.16 -8.06
CA ASN A 253 -3.06 -1.04 -8.94
C ASN A 253 -4.32 -1.75 -8.43
N THR A 254 -4.49 -1.87 -7.12
CA THR A 254 -5.67 -2.51 -6.54
C THR A 254 -6.75 -1.50 -6.10
N PRO A 255 -8.02 -1.91 -5.95
CA PRO A 255 -9.11 -1.01 -5.53
C PRO A 255 -8.92 -0.32 -4.18
N VAL A 256 -7.98 -0.81 -3.36
CA VAL A 256 -7.72 -0.30 -2.00
C VAL A 256 -6.46 0.55 -1.90
N ASP A 257 -5.76 0.72 -3.03
CA ASP A 257 -4.52 1.47 -3.09
C ASP A 257 -4.77 2.96 -2.84
N THR A 258 -3.70 3.63 -2.38
CA THR A 258 -3.73 5.09 -2.27
C THR A 258 -3.67 5.73 -3.64
#